data_AF-A0A6C1QRX8-F1
#
_entry.id   AF-A0A6C1QRX8-F1
#
_cell.length_a   1.000
_cell.length_b   1.000
_cell.length_c   1.000
_cell.angle_alpha   90.00
_cell.angle_beta   90.00
_cell.angle_gamma   90.00
#
_symmetry.space_group_name_H-M   'P 1'
#
loop_
_entity.id
_entity.type
_entity.pdbx_description
1 polymer ?
#
loop_
_entity_poly.entity_id
_entity_poly.type
_entity_poly.pdbx_seq_one_letter_code
_entity_poly.pdbx_strand_id
1 'polypeptide(L)'
;MNIAPCQTPGCTRFAFCGTEHCLDHHANAEAVHRSAVDLLREAPMVSDRAFDGLVLTDADLTNRVFLRCSFRRATLERVSFAGCVVDLCFFDFATLTETSFHEADVRRSVFGGTTITTCNFNGAELVDCNFNGAHCRDTTFNDSDLRGSRFIAATLHTVEMRNCNLKEAHFGNAVRAGCDFKYSNPEEAYMRLPGRRV
;
A
#
# COMPACT_ATOMS: atom_id res chain seq x y z
N MET A 1 -14.45 7.98 -1.63
CA MET A 1 -13.67 8.05 -2.89
C MET A 1 -14.64 8.41 -3.99
N ASN A 2 -14.38 9.50 -4.71
CA ASN A 2 -15.25 9.98 -5.78
C ASN A 2 -14.60 9.72 -7.16
N ILE A 3 -14.51 8.45 -7.55
CA ILE A 3 -13.91 8.03 -8.83
C ILE A 3 -14.99 7.40 -9.70
N ALA A 4 -15.09 7.87 -10.94
CA ALA A 4 -16.06 7.37 -11.91
C ALA A 4 -15.73 5.94 -12.36
N PRO A 5 -16.74 5.09 -12.63
CA PRO A 5 -16.53 3.80 -13.28
C PRO A 5 -16.12 3.99 -14.76
N CYS A 6 -15.45 3.00 -15.32
CA CYS A 6 -15.16 2.92 -16.75
C CYS A 6 -16.47 2.84 -17.56
N GLN A 7 -16.59 3.62 -18.65
CA GLN A 7 -17.79 3.65 -19.48
C GLN A 7 -17.97 2.44 -20.41
N THR A 8 -16.96 1.58 -20.55
CA THR A 8 -17.06 0.35 -21.36
C THR A 8 -18.09 -0.62 -20.77
N PRO A 9 -19.12 -1.04 -21.53
CA PRO A 9 -20.16 -1.95 -21.03
C PRO A 9 -19.59 -3.25 -20.44
N GLY A 10 -20.04 -3.61 -19.24
CA GLY A 10 -19.59 -4.81 -18.52
C GLY A 10 -18.24 -4.68 -17.81
N CYS A 11 -17.54 -3.55 -17.94
CA CYS A 11 -16.31 -3.31 -17.18
C CYS A 11 -16.63 -2.96 -15.72
N THR A 12 -15.88 -3.54 -14.79
CA THR A 12 -16.03 -3.30 -13.34
C THR A 12 -14.94 -2.41 -12.75
N ARG A 13 -14.05 -1.87 -13.60
CA ARG A 13 -12.91 -1.04 -13.18
C ARG A 13 -13.27 0.44 -13.15
N PHE A 14 -12.46 1.22 -12.45
CA PHE A 14 -12.55 2.68 -12.48
C PHE A 14 -11.96 3.28 -13.74
N ALA A 15 -12.46 4.46 -14.10
CA ALA A 15 -11.89 5.24 -15.17
C ALA A 15 -10.53 5.80 -14.75
N PHE A 16 -9.53 5.65 -15.63
CA PHE A 16 -8.13 5.88 -15.30
C PHE A 16 -7.82 7.38 -15.31
N CYS A 17 -7.29 7.88 -14.20
CA CYS A 17 -6.79 9.24 -14.02
C CYS A 17 -7.77 10.36 -14.43
N GLY A 18 -9.09 10.12 -14.31
CA GLY A 18 -10.14 11.08 -14.70
C GLY A 18 -10.46 11.12 -16.20
N THR A 19 -10.01 10.11 -16.95
CA THR A 19 -10.55 9.82 -18.29
C THR A 19 -11.93 9.15 -18.18
N GLU A 20 -12.53 8.76 -19.30
CA GLU A 20 -13.82 8.07 -19.35
C GLU A 20 -13.71 6.54 -19.24
N HIS A 21 -12.51 5.99 -19.51
CA HIS A 21 -12.28 4.54 -19.58
C HIS A 21 -11.15 4.11 -18.64
N CYS A 22 -11.14 2.84 -18.23
CA CYS A 22 -9.98 2.29 -17.52
C CYS A 22 -8.77 2.19 -18.47
N LEU A 23 -7.58 1.97 -17.92
CA LEU A 23 -6.35 1.91 -18.71
C LEU A 23 -6.43 0.88 -19.87
N ASP A 24 -6.95 -0.31 -19.61
CA ASP A 24 -7.11 -1.38 -20.62
C ASP A 24 -8.10 -1.05 -21.74
N HIS A 25 -9.03 -0.12 -21.52
CA HIS A 25 -10.06 0.26 -22.50
C HIS A 25 -9.80 1.63 -23.12
N HIS A 26 -8.73 2.31 -22.72
CA HIS A 26 -8.39 3.60 -23.30
C HIS A 26 -7.74 3.39 -24.68
N ALA A 27 -8.29 4.02 -25.72
CA ALA A 27 -7.80 3.87 -27.10
C ALA A 27 -6.32 4.23 -27.26
N ASN A 28 -5.81 5.14 -26.41
CA ASN A 28 -4.40 5.49 -26.33
C ASN A 28 -3.90 5.34 -24.89
N ALA A 29 -3.76 4.11 -24.42
CA ALA A 29 -3.34 3.78 -23.06
C ALA A 29 -1.97 4.36 -22.70
N GLU A 30 -1.01 4.36 -23.65
CA GLU A 30 0.34 4.87 -23.43
C GLU A 30 0.35 6.38 -23.13
N ALA A 31 -0.40 7.18 -23.90
CA ALA A 31 -0.42 8.63 -23.70
C ALA A 31 -1.07 9.02 -22.36
N VAL A 32 -2.14 8.34 -21.94
CA VAL A 32 -2.79 8.62 -20.66
C VAL A 32 -1.98 8.10 -19.48
N HIS A 33 -1.28 6.98 -19.65
CA HIS A 33 -0.32 6.49 -18.67
C HIS A 33 0.78 7.53 -18.44
N ARG A 34 1.44 8.01 -19.51
CA ARG A 34 2.45 9.06 -19.43
C ARG A 34 1.93 10.32 -18.74
N SER A 35 0.75 10.79 -19.14
CA SER A 35 0.10 11.97 -18.51
C SER A 35 -0.18 11.76 -17.01
N ALA A 36 -0.52 10.55 -16.60
CA ALA A 36 -0.71 10.22 -15.19
C ALA A 36 0.61 10.19 -14.42
N VAL A 37 1.70 9.70 -15.03
CA VAL A 37 3.04 9.77 -14.43
C VAL A 37 3.49 11.21 -14.25
N ASP A 38 3.27 12.07 -15.24
CA ASP A 38 3.60 13.50 -15.16
C ASP A 38 2.80 14.18 -14.04
N LEU A 39 1.50 13.89 -13.95
CA LEU A 39 0.66 14.38 -12.85
C LEU A 39 1.21 13.99 -11.47
N LEU A 40 1.61 12.72 -11.28
CA LEU A 40 2.15 12.25 -9.99
C LEU A 40 3.47 12.95 -9.63
N ARG A 41 4.31 13.25 -10.63
CA ARG A 41 5.61 13.90 -10.45
C ARG A 41 5.51 15.41 -10.25
N GLU A 42 4.46 16.04 -10.73
CA GLU A 42 4.35 17.51 -10.68
C GLU A 42 3.42 17.97 -9.56
N ALA A 43 2.29 17.28 -9.37
CA ALA A 43 1.28 17.72 -8.42
C ALA A 43 1.73 17.49 -6.96
N PRO A 44 1.74 18.53 -6.10
CA PRO A 44 2.06 18.36 -4.68
C PRO A 44 0.96 17.60 -3.94
N MET A 45 -0.27 17.64 -4.46
CA MET A 45 -1.43 16.93 -3.93
C MET A 45 -2.24 16.32 -5.06
N VAL A 46 -2.60 15.04 -4.91
CA VAL A 46 -3.49 14.30 -5.79
C VAL A 46 -4.59 13.67 -4.95
N SER A 47 -5.85 13.89 -5.34
CA SER A 47 -6.99 13.31 -4.64
C SER A 47 -8.05 12.75 -5.58
N ASP A 48 -8.70 11.67 -5.16
CA ASP A 48 -9.82 11.05 -5.87
C ASP A 48 -9.48 10.70 -7.34
N ARG A 49 -8.32 10.05 -7.55
CA ARG A 49 -7.87 9.58 -8.87
C ARG A 49 -7.55 8.09 -8.84
N ALA A 50 -7.87 7.40 -9.95
CA ALA A 50 -7.50 6.00 -10.14
C ALA A 50 -6.30 5.89 -11.06
N PHE A 51 -5.27 5.23 -10.54
CA PHE A 51 -4.04 4.82 -11.20
C PHE A 51 -4.00 3.29 -11.29
N ASP A 52 -5.17 2.66 -11.42
CA ASP A 52 -5.30 1.21 -11.47
C ASP A 52 -4.51 0.64 -12.65
N GLY A 53 -3.61 -0.31 -12.38
CA GLY A 53 -2.73 -0.90 -13.39
C GLY A 53 -1.57 0.01 -13.83
N LEU A 54 -1.34 1.16 -13.20
CA LEU A 54 -0.20 2.03 -13.49
C LEU A 54 1.12 1.24 -13.31
N VAL A 55 2.01 1.36 -14.29
CA VAL A 55 3.42 0.94 -14.14
C VAL A 55 4.27 2.17 -13.88
N LEU A 56 4.98 2.22 -12.76
CA LEU A 56 5.87 3.31 -12.41
C LEU A 56 7.19 2.76 -11.88
N THR A 57 8.27 3.20 -12.50
CA THR A 57 9.63 2.77 -12.18
C THR A 57 10.51 3.99 -11.96
N ASP A 58 11.41 3.93 -10.97
CA ASP A 58 12.43 4.97 -10.72
C ASP A 58 11.83 6.37 -10.55
N ALA A 59 10.83 6.50 -9.68
CA ALA A 59 10.09 7.74 -9.48
C ALA A 59 10.23 8.27 -8.06
N ASP A 60 10.58 9.55 -7.95
CA ASP A 60 10.58 10.29 -6.70
C ASP A 60 9.24 11.02 -6.53
N LEU A 61 8.42 10.55 -5.58
CA LEU A 61 7.16 11.15 -5.20
C LEU A 61 7.21 11.74 -3.78
N THR A 62 8.41 11.95 -3.21
CA THR A 62 8.59 12.35 -1.82
C THR A 62 7.84 13.63 -1.45
N ASN A 63 7.42 13.71 -0.18
CA ASN A 63 6.75 14.88 0.40
C ASN A 63 5.48 15.33 -0.32
N ARG A 64 4.74 14.39 -0.93
CA ARG A 64 3.46 14.64 -1.61
C ARG A 64 2.27 14.15 -0.80
N VAL A 65 1.09 14.61 -1.19
CA VAL A 65 -0.17 14.25 -0.55
C VAL A 65 -1.04 13.45 -1.52
N PHE A 66 -1.41 12.24 -1.13
CA PHE A 66 -2.32 11.34 -1.85
C PHE A 66 -3.53 11.04 -0.97
N LEU A 67 -4.72 11.50 -1.40
CA LEU A 67 -5.95 11.31 -0.65
C LEU A 67 -6.98 10.56 -1.48
N ARG A 68 -7.46 9.41 -0.99
CA ARG A 68 -8.51 8.65 -1.68
C ARG A 68 -8.13 8.29 -3.12
N CYS A 69 -6.86 7.98 -3.36
CA CYS A 69 -6.35 7.53 -4.65
C CYS A 69 -6.37 6.01 -4.74
N SER A 70 -6.57 5.49 -5.94
CA SER A 70 -6.48 4.05 -6.22
C SER A 70 -5.21 3.77 -7.00
N PHE A 71 -4.40 2.82 -6.53
CA PHE A 71 -3.22 2.24 -7.17
C PHE A 71 -3.39 0.72 -7.30
N ARG A 72 -4.64 0.26 -7.40
CA ARG A 72 -4.94 -1.18 -7.43
C ARG A 72 -4.27 -1.82 -8.62
N ARG A 73 -3.66 -2.98 -8.41
CA ARG A 73 -2.96 -3.73 -9.47
C ARG A 73 -1.83 -2.94 -10.14
N ALA A 74 -1.38 -1.83 -9.56
CA ALA A 74 -0.24 -1.09 -10.06
C ALA A 74 1.06 -1.89 -9.86
N THR A 75 2.06 -1.60 -10.68
CA THR A 75 3.43 -2.08 -10.51
C THR A 75 4.31 -0.88 -10.18
N LEU A 76 4.81 -0.82 -8.95
CA LEU A 76 5.64 0.25 -8.44
C LEU A 76 7.02 -0.34 -8.10
N GLU A 77 8.04 0.08 -8.84
CA GLU A 77 9.40 -0.42 -8.71
C GLU A 77 10.37 0.74 -8.46
N ARG A 78 11.11 0.70 -7.35
CA ARG A 78 12.02 1.80 -6.96
C ARG A 78 11.32 3.17 -6.94
N VAL A 79 10.11 3.20 -6.39
CA VAL A 79 9.33 4.44 -6.19
C VAL A 79 9.50 4.92 -4.75
N SER A 80 9.73 6.22 -4.55
CA SER A 80 9.82 6.81 -3.22
C SER A 80 8.57 7.61 -2.87
N PHE A 81 7.84 7.16 -1.86
CA PHE A 81 6.79 7.88 -1.13
C PHE A 81 7.30 8.41 0.22
N ALA A 82 8.62 8.60 0.39
CA ALA A 82 9.15 9.04 1.68
C ALA A 82 8.60 10.42 2.08
N GLY A 83 8.21 10.56 3.36
CA GLY A 83 7.57 11.77 3.89
C GLY A 83 6.19 12.11 3.30
N CYS A 84 5.59 11.23 2.49
CA CYS A 84 4.28 11.48 1.91
C CYS A 84 3.15 11.35 2.94
N VAL A 85 2.04 12.03 2.67
CA VAL A 85 0.74 11.71 3.28
C VAL A 85 -0.03 10.82 2.32
N VAL A 86 -0.37 9.61 2.74
CA VAL A 86 -1.07 8.58 1.95
C VAL A 86 -2.28 8.09 2.73
N ASP A 87 -3.39 8.82 2.62
CA ASP A 87 -4.59 8.59 3.43
C ASP A 87 -5.75 8.06 2.60
N LEU A 88 -6.37 6.98 3.09
CA LEU A 88 -7.46 6.27 2.42
C LEU A 88 -7.12 5.87 0.97
N CYS A 89 -5.86 5.49 0.70
CA CYS A 89 -5.43 5.05 -0.61
C CYS A 89 -5.51 3.51 -0.75
N PHE A 90 -5.67 3.02 -1.98
CA PHE A 90 -5.94 1.62 -2.26
C PHE A 90 -4.87 1.02 -3.17
N PHE A 91 -4.01 0.17 -2.62
CA PHE A 91 -2.98 -0.58 -3.32
C PHE A 91 -3.39 -2.04 -3.54
N ASP A 92 -4.67 -2.40 -3.43
CA ASP A 92 -5.10 -3.82 -3.52
C ASP A 92 -4.50 -4.53 -4.74
N PHE A 93 -3.90 -5.69 -4.51
CA PHE A 93 -3.26 -6.53 -5.53
C PHE A 93 -2.15 -5.85 -6.35
N ALA A 94 -1.58 -4.74 -5.85
CA ALA A 94 -0.40 -4.12 -6.45
C ALA A 94 0.86 -4.96 -6.22
N THR A 95 1.88 -4.72 -7.07
CA THR A 95 3.24 -5.21 -6.89
C THR A 95 4.14 -4.04 -6.52
N LEU A 96 4.74 -4.12 -5.34
CA LEU A 96 5.70 -3.15 -4.81
C LEU A 96 7.06 -3.82 -4.69
N THR A 97 8.05 -3.31 -5.42
CA THR A 97 9.43 -3.79 -5.39
C THR A 97 10.36 -2.64 -5.09
N GLU A 98 11.20 -2.75 -4.07
CA GLU A 98 12.18 -1.70 -3.72
C GLU A 98 11.55 -0.31 -3.52
N THR A 99 10.27 -0.28 -3.12
CA THR A 99 9.50 0.95 -2.93
C THR A 99 9.63 1.41 -1.48
N SER A 100 9.77 2.72 -1.28
CA SER A 100 9.95 3.32 0.03
C SER A 100 8.73 4.13 0.46
N PHE A 101 8.27 3.89 1.68
CA PHE A 101 7.32 4.69 2.45
C PHE A 101 7.98 5.23 3.73
N HIS A 102 9.31 5.40 3.70
CA HIS A 102 10.08 5.85 4.86
C HIS A 102 9.53 7.17 5.42
N GLU A 103 9.25 7.22 6.72
CA GLU A 103 8.68 8.38 7.42
C GLU A 103 7.38 8.93 6.79
N ALA A 104 6.65 8.10 6.03
CA ALA A 104 5.39 8.50 5.43
C ALA A 104 4.22 8.38 6.43
N ASP A 105 3.26 9.29 6.33
CA ASP A 105 1.98 9.21 7.04
C ASP A 105 0.97 8.41 6.20
N VAL A 106 0.87 7.10 6.43
CA VAL A 106 0.07 6.16 5.64
C VAL A 106 -1.10 5.62 6.49
N ARG A 107 -2.19 6.37 6.57
CA ARG A 107 -3.34 6.01 7.41
C ARG A 107 -4.50 5.44 6.62
N ARG A 108 -5.20 4.46 7.21
CA ARG A 108 -6.45 3.89 6.68
C ARG A 108 -6.35 3.42 5.23
N SER A 109 -5.13 3.11 4.79
CA SER A 109 -4.82 2.69 3.42
C SER A 109 -4.86 1.16 3.32
N VAL A 110 -5.08 0.66 2.12
CA VAL A 110 -5.35 -0.75 1.86
C VAL A 110 -4.26 -1.34 0.98
N PHE A 111 -3.55 -2.34 1.49
CA PHE A 111 -2.54 -3.16 0.85
C PHE A 111 -3.01 -4.64 0.78
N GLY A 112 -4.32 -4.85 0.60
CA GLY A 112 -4.90 -6.19 0.56
C GLY A 112 -4.37 -7.01 -0.62
N GLY A 113 -3.83 -8.20 -0.36
CA GLY A 113 -3.32 -9.09 -1.40
C GLY A 113 -2.13 -8.54 -2.20
N THR A 114 -1.45 -7.49 -1.72
CA THR A 114 -0.27 -6.93 -2.40
C THR A 114 0.92 -7.87 -2.34
N THR A 115 1.76 -7.84 -3.37
CA THR A 115 3.12 -8.39 -3.29
C THR A 115 4.06 -7.25 -2.92
N ILE A 116 4.78 -7.39 -1.80
CA ILE A 116 5.68 -6.38 -1.25
C ILE A 116 7.06 -7.03 -1.07
N THR A 117 8.03 -6.64 -1.89
CA THR A 117 9.36 -7.25 -1.89
C THR A 117 10.43 -6.17 -1.73
N THR A 118 11.31 -6.34 -0.75
CA THR A 118 12.44 -5.43 -0.50
C THR A 118 11.99 -3.98 -0.29
N CYS A 119 10.82 -3.76 0.30
CA CYS A 119 10.28 -2.42 0.53
C CYS A 119 10.68 -1.88 1.91
N ASN A 120 10.64 -0.56 2.05
CA ASN A 120 10.99 0.14 3.28
C ASN A 120 9.80 0.95 3.80
N PHE A 121 9.27 0.58 4.97
CA PHE A 121 8.23 1.30 5.71
C PHE A 121 8.77 1.86 7.05
N ASN A 122 10.08 2.02 7.18
CA ASN A 122 10.68 2.43 8.46
C ASN A 122 10.24 3.84 8.85
N GLY A 123 9.86 4.03 10.11
CA GLY A 123 9.36 5.31 10.64
C GLY A 123 7.98 5.71 10.13
N ALA A 124 7.27 4.86 9.39
CA ALA A 124 5.96 5.21 8.83
C ALA A 124 4.85 5.16 9.89
N GLU A 125 3.86 6.04 9.75
CA GLU A 125 2.60 5.98 10.50
C GLU A 125 1.61 5.13 9.72
N LEU A 126 1.40 3.88 10.14
CA LEU A 126 0.59 2.86 9.46
C LEU A 126 -0.68 2.53 10.25
N VAL A 127 -1.31 3.54 10.84
CA VAL A 127 -2.49 3.35 11.70
C VAL A 127 -3.71 2.95 10.87
N ASP A 128 -4.42 1.92 11.33
CA ASP A 128 -5.63 1.35 10.71
C ASP A 128 -5.46 0.90 9.25
N CYS A 129 -4.25 0.51 8.86
CA CYS A 129 -3.99 -0.03 7.52
C CYS A 129 -4.40 -1.50 7.37
N ASN A 130 -4.67 -1.91 6.13
CA ASN A 130 -5.10 -3.27 5.81
C ASN A 130 -4.10 -3.97 4.89
N PHE A 131 -3.28 -4.85 5.44
CA PHE A 131 -2.35 -5.75 4.77
C PHE A 131 -2.87 -7.20 4.68
N ASN A 132 -4.18 -7.42 4.77
CA ASN A 132 -4.74 -8.76 4.76
C ASN A 132 -4.38 -9.51 3.47
N GLY A 133 -3.91 -10.75 3.60
CA GLY A 133 -3.50 -11.57 2.47
C GLY A 133 -2.26 -11.07 1.73
N ALA A 134 -1.59 -10.03 2.21
CA ALA A 134 -0.37 -9.53 1.57
C ALA A 134 0.77 -10.55 1.63
N HIS A 135 1.62 -10.53 0.62
CA HIS A 135 2.84 -11.32 0.54
C HIS A 135 4.04 -10.40 0.71
N CYS A 136 4.60 -10.35 1.92
CA CYS A 136 5.74 -9.52 2.25
C CYS A 136 7.01 -10.36 2.34
N ARG A 137 8.06 -9.94 1.64
CA ARG A 137 9.37 -10.59 1.65
C ARG A 137 10.47 -9.54 1.80
N ASP A 138 11.45 -9.81 2.65
CA ASP A 138 12.67 -8.99 2.80
C ASP A 138 12.34 -7.50 3.04
N THR A 139 11.25 -7.20 3.77
CA THR A 139 10.67 -5.85 3.93
C THR A 139 10.83 -5.36 5.37
N THR A 140 11.05 -4.06 5.57
CA THR A 140 11.26 -3.48 6.91
C THR A 140 10.15 -2.50 7.29
N PHE A 141 9.71 -2.56 8.54
CA PHE A 141 8.74 -1.66 9.18
C PHE A 141 9.32 -1.05 10.47
N ASN A 142 10.64 -0.99 10.62
CA ASN A 142 11.27 -0.61 11.89
C ASN A 142 10.84 0.81 12.32
N ASP A 143 10.68 1.04 13.62
CA ASP A 143 10.30 2.34 14.18
C ASP A 143 8.94 2.87 13.71
N SER A 144 8.05 2.00 13.22
CA SER A 144 6.73 2.38 12.70
C SER A 144 5.60 2.25 13.74
N ASP A 145 4.52 2.98 13.49
CA ASP A 145 3.26 2.83 14.23
C ASP A 145 2.27 1.99 13.41
N LEU A 146 2.00 0.77 13.86
CA LEU A 146 1.11 -0.19 13.21
C LEU A 146 -0.19 -0.39 14.00
N ARG A 147 -0.59 0.57 14.83
CA ARG A 147 -1.81 0.45 15.64
C ARG A 147 -3.04 0.15 14.79
N GLY A 148 -3.82 -0.84 15.22
CA GLY A 148 -5.03 -1.27 14.52
C GLY A 148 -4.80 -1.89 13.13
N SER A 149 -3.56 -1.96 12.64
CA SER A 149 -3.26 -2.53 11.32
C SER A 149 -3.51 -4.02 11.27
N ARG A 150 -3.97 -4.51 10.11
CA ARG A 150 -4.37 -5.92 9.95
C ARG A 150 -3.50 -6.63 8.93
N PHE A 151 -2.90 -7.73 9.33
CA PHE A 151 -2.08 -8.66 8.53
C PHE A 151 -2.75 -10.04 8.46
N ILE A 152 -4.08 -10.11 8.45
CA ILE A 152 -4.82 -11.38 8.52
C ILE A 152 -4.51 -12.22 7.29
N ALA A 153 -4.15 -13.48 7.49
CA ALA A 153 -3.77 -14.41 6.43
C ALA A 153 -2.63 -13.91 5.52
N ALA A 154 -1.82 -12.94 5.97
CA ALA A 154 -0.64 -12.49 5.26
C ALA A 154 0.49 -13.52 5.34
N THR A 155 1.37 -13.53 4.34
CA THR A 155 2.63 -14.27 4.38
C THR A 155 3.77 -13.28 4.58
N LEU A 156 4.42 -13.35 5.73
CA LEU A 156 5.56 -12.52 6.10
C LEU A 156 6.82 -13.41 6.15
N HIS A 157 7.75 -13.16 5.24
CA HIS A 157 9.05 -13.83 5.18
C HIS A 157 10.15 -12.79 5.35
N THR A 158 11.05 -13.01 6.30
CA THR A 158 12.20 -12.10 6.54
C THR A 158 11.78 -10.64 6.71
N VAL A 159 10.69 -10.40 7.45
CA VAL A 159 10.15 -9.06 7.70
C VAL A 159 10.63 -8.54 9.05
N GLU A 160 11.16 -7.32 9.07
CA GLU A 160 11.55 -6.65 10.32
C GLU A 160 10.46 -5.70 10.81
N MET A 161 10.08 -5.81 12.08
CA MET A 161 9.15 -4.95 12.80
C MET A 161 9.75 -4.62 14.16
N ARG A 162 10.96 -4.04 14.18
CA ARG A 162 11.66 -3.65 15.41
C ARG A 162 11.15 -2.30 15.91
N ASN A 163 11.08 -2.12 17.23
CA ASN A 163 10.66 -0.86 17.86
C ASN A 163 9.33 -0.32 17.31
N CYS A 164 8.39 -1.21 17.02
CA CYS A 164 7.10 -0.88 16.43
C CYS A 164 6.01 -0.81 17.51
N ASN A 165 5.03 0.05 17.28
CA ASN A 165 3.78 0.04 18.02
C ASN A 165 2.77 -0.91 17.35
N LEU A 166 2.54 -2.07 17.94
CA LEU A 166 1.68 -3.14 17.44
C LEU A 166 0.36 -3.25 18.21
N LYS A 167 0.02 -2.24 19.03
CA LYS A 167 -1.21 -2.27 19.81
C LYS A 167 -2.44 -2.44 18.91
N GLU A 168 -3.26 -3.44 19.21
CA GLU A 168 -4.46 -3.82 18.44
C GLU A 168 -4.17 -4.27 16.99
N ALA A 169 -2.90 -4.41 16.60
CA ALA A 169 -2.53 -4.97 15.31
C ALA A 169 -2.96 -6.45 15.24
N HIS A 170 -3.36 -6.92 14.06
CA HIS A 170 -3.98 -8.24 13.93
C HIS A 170 -3.25 -9.15 12.94
N PHE A 171 -2.61 -10.20 13.45
CA PHE A 171 -1.82 -11.18 12.70
C PHE A 171 -2.49 -12.56 12.62
N GLY A 172 -3.80 -12.64 12.84
CA GLY A 172 -4.54 -13.91 12.77
C GLY A 172 -4.32 -14.66 11.45
N ASN A 173 -3.93 -15.93 11.55
CA ASN A 173 -3.58 -16.80 10.42
C ASN A 173 -2.39 -16.31 9.55
N ALA A 174 -1.63 -15.31 9.99
CA ALA A 174 -0.44 -14.88 9.27
C ALA A 174 0.69 -15.92 9.42
N VAL A 175 1.34 -16.25 8.29
CA VAL A 175 2.59 -17.02 8.29
C VAL A 175 3.74 -16.04 8.54
N ARG A 176 4.59 -16.32 9.54
CA ARG A 176 5.63 -15.40 10.02
C ARG A 176 7.00 -16.08 10.11
N ALA A 177 7.61 -16.31 8.95
CA ALA A 177 8.91 -16.98 8.86
C ALA A 177 10.05 -15.96 8.92
N GLY A 178 10.93 -16.07 9.92
CA GLY A 178 12.08 -15.16 10.05
C GLY A 178 11.70 -13.70 10.33
N CYS A 179 10.54 -13.46 10.94
CA CYS A 179 10.13 -12.11 11.35
C CYS A 179 10.78 -11.71 12.67
N ASP A 180 11.15 -10.43 12.82
CA ASP A 180 11.76 -9.89 14.03
C ASP A 180 10.88 -8.79 14.65
N PHE A 181 10.48 -8.97 15.91
CA PHE A 181 9.61 -8.06 16.66
C PHE A 181 10.34 -7.42 17.87
N LYS A 182 11.68 -7.41 17.89
CA LYS A 182 12.45 -6.88 19.03
C LYS A 182 12.09 -5.43 19.32
N TYR A 183 11.95 -5.12 20.61
CA TYR A 183 11.60 -3.79 21.13
C TYR A 183 10.19 -3.29 20.75
N SER A 184 9.38 -4.14 20.10
CA SER A 184 7.96 -3.87 19.84
C SER A 184 7.09 -4.40 20.99
N ASN A 185 5.80 -4.10 20.98
CA ASN A 185 4.79 -4.61 21.93
C ASN A 185 3.84 -5.67 21.30
N PRO A 186 4.35 -6.83 20.82
CA PRO A 186 3.53 -7.87 20.17
C PRO A 186 2.48 -8.52 21.08
N GLU A 187 2.62 -8.39 22.40
CA GLU A 187 1.65 -8.83 23.40
C GLU A 187 0.34 -8.03 23.38
N GLU A 188 0.37 -6.79 22.86
CA GLU A 188 -0.82 -5.97 22.62
C GLU A 188 -1.46 -6.25 21.24
N ALA A 189 -0.88 -7.15 20.46
CA ALA A 189 -1.37 -7.56 19.15
C ALA A 189 -2.17 -8.87 19.19
N TYR A 190 -3.10 -9.04 18.26
CA TYR A 190 -3.86 -10.27 18.06
C TYR A 190 -3.05 -11.27 17.22
N MET A 191 -2.24 -12.09 17.89
CA MET A 191 -1.31 -13.03 17.24
C MET A 191 -1.90 -14.38 16.82
N ARG A 192 -3.05 -14.75 17.39
CA ARG A 192 -3.83 -15.96 17.11
C ARG A 192 -5.30 -15.55 17.08
N LEU A 193 -6.16 -16.33 16.41
CA LEU A 193 -7.61 -16.10 16.45
C LEU A 193 -8.09 -16.08 17.92
N PRO A 194 -9.07 -15.24 18.27
CA PRO A 194 -9.75 -15.33 19.57
C PRO A 194 -10.36 -16.74 19.70
N GLY A 195 -9.85 -17.56 20.64
CA GLY A 195 -10.42 -18.88 20.94
C GLY A 195 -9.46 -20.05 21.18
N ARG A 196 -8.14 -19.90 21.02
CA ARG A 196 -7.18 -20.93 21.47
C ARG A 196 -6.29 -20.37 22.59
N ARG A 197 -6.58 -20.82 23.83
CA ARG A 197 -5.77 -20.53 25.03
C ARG A 197 -4.37 -21.13 24.89
N VAL A 198 -3.43 -20.48 25.58
CA VAL A 198 -2.00 -20.82 25.71
C VAL A 198 -1.83 -22.26 26.17
#